data_AF-A0A920ICJ4-F1
#
_entry.id   AF-A0A920ICJ4-F1
#
_cell.length_a   1.000
_cell.length_b   1.000
_cell.length_c   1.000
_cell.angle_alpha   90.00
_cell.angle_beta   90.00
_cell.angle_gamma   90.00
#
_symmetry.space_group_name_H-M   'P 1'
#
loop_
_entity.id
_entity.type
_entity.pdbx_description
1 polymer ?
#
loop_
_entity_poly.entity_id
_entity_poly.type
_entity_poly.pdbx_seq_one_letter_code
_entity_poly.pdbx_strand_id
1 'polypeptide(L)'
;MTKSKYNWQLKYRRLITEKPYMMFFLGLVFTIIFGMGLKGLSQNPDNRIFFSDDDPNLVALETLENTYTKNDNLFVVMAPKNENVFDPDNLYILRELTKRLWQTPSSSRVDSITNFQWTRAEGDDIIISDLVPEGEITSEIANNAQEVAFDEPLILNQLVSPDRKFTGINITIIKPDDPVEAGNSVIEIMNFIRPIQNELKEKYPNVDFYVTGGVPLTMAFTEVSISDMATLTPLMLLVIFLVAGLSLRSVLGSIVTAFIVILSVIGMMGVAGWMKFILNAATFNSF
;
A
#
# COMPACT_ATOMS: atom_id res chain seq x y z
N MET A 1 -41.48 21.50 -42.51
CA MET A 1 -40.15 20.84 -42.55
C MET A 1 -39.73 20.18 -41.21
N THR A 2 -40.66 19.75 -40.35
CA THR A 2 -40.34 19.25 -38.98
C THR A 2 -40.65 17.77 -38.71
N LYS A 3 -41.35 17.06 -39.63
CA LYS A 3 -41.76 15.65 -39.40
C LYS A 3 -40.63 14.61 -39.58
N SER A 4 -39.52 14.94 -40.25
CA SER A 4 -38.46 13.97 -40.56
C SER A 4 -37.48 13.71 -39.39
N LYS A 5 -37.17 14.74 -38.58
CA LYS A 5 -36.17 14.63 -37.49
C LYS A 5 -36.55 13.70 -36.33
N TYR A 6 -37.83 13.37 -36.15
CA TYR A 6 -38.33 12.54 -35.04
C TYR A 6 -38.62 11.08 -35.41
N ASN A 7 -38.47 10.70 -36.69
CA ASN A 7 -38.83 9.36 -37.17
C ASN A 7 -37.97 8.25 -36.54
N TRP A 8 -36.70 8.52 -36.25
CA TRP A 8 -35.82 7.53 -35.62
C TRP A 8 -36.16 7.33 -34.13
N GLN A 9 -36.51 8.40 -33.41
CA GLN A 9 -36.92 8.33 -32.00
C GLN A 9 -38.23 7.54 -31.84
N LEU A 10 -39.18 7.76 -32.74
CA LEU A 10 -40.45 7.02 -32.74
C LEU A 10 -40.24 5.53 -33.08
N LYS A 11 -39.37 5.20 -34.04
CA LYS A 11 -38.98 3.83 -34.36
C LYS A 11 -38.29 3.15 -33.16
N TYR A 12 -37.37 3.85 -32.51
CA TYR A 12 -36.66 3.36 -31.33
C TYR A 12 -37.60 3.11 -30.15
N ARG A 13 -38.51 4.05 -29.85
CA ARG A 13 -39.53 3.87 -28.81
C ARG A 13 -40.41 2.66 -29.10
N ARG A 14 -40.90 2.50 -30.34
CA ARG A 14 -41.70 1.33 -30.74
C ARG A 14 -40.96 0.03 -30.49
N LEU A 15 -39.69 -0.02 -30.90
CA LEU A 15 -38.82 -1.18 -30.73
C LEU A 15 -38.71 -1.61 -29.25
N ILE A 16 -38.58 -0.64 -28.33
CA ILE A 16 -38.50 -0.92 -26.89
C ILE A 16 -39.84 -1.38 -26.33
N THR A 17 -40.93 -0.69 -26.69
CA THR A 17 -42.26 -0.98 -26.13
C THR A 17 -42.89 -2.26 -26.68
N GLU A 18 -42.62 -2.61 -27.94
CA GLU A 18 -43.18 -3.80 -28.59
C GLU A 18 -42.38 -5.07 -28.26
N LYS A 19 -41.09 -4.95 -27.90
CA LYS A 19 -40.22 -6.09 -27.56
C LYS A 19 -39.45 -5.89 -26.24
N PRO A 20 -40.14 -5.68 -25.10
CA PRO A 20 -39.50 -5.33 -23.83
C PRO A 20 -38.57 -6.42 -23.29
N TYR A 21 -38.96 -7.69 -23.36
CA TYR A 21 -38.12 -8.81 -22.90
C TYR A 21 -36.85 -8.99 -23.74
N MET A 22 -36.94 -8.75 -25.05
CA MET A 22 -35.79 -8.80 -25.95
C MET A 22 -34.79 -7.69 -25.62
N MET A 23 -35.26 -6.48 -25.35
CA MET A 23 -34.40 -5.36 -24.95
C MET A 23 -33.74 -5.58 -23.60
N PHE A 24 -34.50 -6.10 -22.63
CA PHE A 24 -33.96 -6.45 -21.32
C PHE A 24 -32.85 -7.49 -21.44
N PHE A 25 -33.09 -8.56 -22.20
CA PHE A 25 -32.09 -9.60 -22.45
C PHE A 25 -30.86 -9.05 -23.18
N LEU A 26 -31.07 -8.21 -24.20
CA LEU A 26 -29.97 -7.56 -24.93
C LEU A 26 -29.12 -6.71 -23.99
N GLY A 27 -29.75 -5.90 -23.13
CA GLY A 27 -29.05 -5.10 -22.12
C GLY A 27 -28.24 -5.95 -21.17
N LEU A 28 -28.81 -7.06 -20.69
CA LEU A 28 -28.11 -7.99 -19.79
C LEU A 28 -26.92 -8.67 -20.48
N VAL A 29 -27.06 -9.07 -21.74
CA VAL A 29 -25.96 -9.60 -22.56
C VAL A 29 -24.86 -8.55 -22.72
N PHE A 30 -25.22 -7.29 -23.02
CA PHE A 30 -24.26 -6.20 -23.11
C PHE A 30 -23.50 -5.99 -21.80
N THR A 31 -24.21 -5.95 -20.67
CA THR A 31 -23.57 -5.82 -19.35
C THR A 31 -22.64 -7.00 -19.06
N ILE A 32 -23.00 -8.23 -19.43
CA ILE A 32 -22.12 -9.40 -19.27
C ILE A 32 -20.86 -9.25 -20.13
N ILE A 33 -21.00 -8.90 -21.41
CA ILE A 33 -19.86 -8.75 -22.34
C ILE A 33 -18.89 -7.67 -21.84
N PHE A 34 -19.42 -6.51 -21.46
CA PHE A 34 -18.58 -5.45 -20.91
C PHE A 34 -18.02 -5.83 -19.55
N GLY A 35 -18.83 -6.43 -18.68
CA GLY A 35 -18.43 -6.91 -17.35
C GLY A 35 -17.32 -7.96 -17.38
N MET A 36 -17.13 -8.74 -18.46
CA MET A 36 -15.96 -9.60 -18.62
C MET A 36 -14.64 -8.82 -18.58
N GLY A 37 -14.67 -7.54 -18.95
CA GLY A 37 -13.52 -6.64 -18.88
C GLY A 37 -13.09 -6.28 -17.47
N LEU A 38 -13.89 -6.55 -16.44
CA LEU A 38 -13.51 -6.33 -15.04
C LEU A 38 -12.19 -7.01 -14.66
N LYS A 39 -11.87 -8.15 -15.28
CA LYS A 39 -10.60 -8.87 -15.06
C LYS A 39 -9.37 -8.11 -15.58
N GLY A 40 -9.57 -7.14 -16.47
CA GLY A 40 -8.50 -6.29 -17.01
C GLY A 40 -8.24 -5.03 -16.19
N LEU A 41 -8.99 -4.80 -15.10
CA LEU A 41 -8.71 -3.71 -14.17
C LEU A 41 -7.47 -4.05 -13.35
N SER A 42 -6.48 -3.16 -13.39
CA SER A 42 -5.29 -3.20 -12.54
C SER A 42 -5.35 -2.09 -11.52
N GLN A 43 -4.89 -2.36 -10.31
CA GLN A 43 -4.70 -1.34 -9.28
C GLN A 43 -3.25 -0.88 -9.28
N ASN A 44 -3.03 0.43 -9.22
CA ASN A 44 -1.72 0.99 -8.90
C ASN A 44 -1.87 1.87 -7.65
N PRO A 45 -1.42 1.39 -6.49
CA PRO A 45 -1.44 2.18 -5.25
C PRO A 45 -0.26 3.16 -5.15
N ASP A 46 0.59 3.27 -6.19
CA ASP A 46 1.70 4.22 -6.20
C ASP A 46 1.17 5.66 -6.20
N ASN A 47 1.58 6.43 -5.21
CA ASN A 47 1.18 7.83 -5.02
C ASN A 47 1.68 8.74 -6.14
N ARG A 48 2.63 8.31 -6.96
CA ARG A 48 3.15 9.09 -8.10
C ARG A 48 2.11 9.36 -9.16
N ILE A 49 1.06 8.54 -9.25
CA ILE A 49 -0.04 8.72 -10.21
C ILE A 49 -0.81 10.04 -10.02
N PHE A 50 -0.60 10.73 -8.89
CA PHE A 50 -1.20 12.04 -8.62
C PHE A 50 -0.39 13.21 -9.19
N PHE A 51 0.81 12.98 -9.73
CA PHE A 51 1.65 13.99 -10.36
C PHE A 51 1.51 13.90 -11.89
N SER A 52 1.69 15.03 -12.58
CA SER A 52 1.74 15.05 -14.03
C SER A 52 3.10 14.58 -14.54
N ASP A 53 3.12 14.00 -15.74
CA ASP A 53 4.34 13.47 -16.36
C ASP A 53 5.43 14.55 -16.58
N ASP A 54 5.05 15.83 -16.59
CA ASP A 54 5.94 16.98 -16.76
C ASP A 54 6.35 17.65 -15.44
N ASP A 55 5.97 17.10 -14.28
CA ASP A 55 6.39 17.64 -12.98
C ASP A 55 7.92 17.53 -12.83
N PRO A 56 8.64 18.65 -12.60
CA PRO A 56 10.10 18.64 -12.57
C PRO A 56 10.66 17.82 -11.40
N ASN A 57 9.92 17.67 -10.31
CA ASN A 57 10.34 16.88 -9.15
C ASN A 57 10.15 15.39 -9.41
N LEU A 58 9.05 15.00 -10.08
CA LEU A 58 8.84 13.61 -10.50
C LEU A 58 9.94 13.17 -11.47
N VAL A 59 10.24 13.99 -12.49
CA VAL A 59 11.31 13.70 -13.46
C VAL A 59 12.68 13.58 -12.77
N ALA A 60 12.99 14.47 -11.82
CA ALA A 60 14.24 14.41 -11.06
C ALA A 60 14.34 13.12 -10.23
N LEU A 61 13.25 12.72 -9.57
CA LEU A 61 13.18 11.48 -8.80
C LEU A 61 13.35 10.25 -9.70
N GLU A 62 12.62 10.18 -10.80
CA GLU A 62 12.71 9.07 -11.75
C GLU A 62 14.10 8.97 -12.38
N THR A 63 14.72 10.10 -12.69
CA THR A 63 16.11 10.12 -13.18
C THR A 63 17.06 9.51 -12.16
N LEU A 64 16.91 9.85 -10.88
CA LEU A 64 17.72 9.29 -9.80
C LEU A 64 17.50 7.78 -9.67
N GLU A 65 16.25 7.33 -9.67
CA GLU A 65 15.91 5.91 -9.52
C GLU A 65 16.31 5.06 -10.73
N ASN A 66 16.16 5.57 -11.95
CA ASN A 66 16.63 4.91 -13.17
C ASN A 66 18.16 4.81 -13.19
N THR A 67 18.86 5.71 -12.50
CA THR A 67 20.33 5.68 -12.38
C THR A 67 20.81 4.79 -11.24
N TYR A 68 20.13 4.80 -10.08
CA TYR A 68 20.61 4.22 -8.82
C TYR A 68 19.72 3.12 -8.23
N THR A 69 18.82 2.53 -9.04
CA THR A 69 17.77 1.57 -8.65
C THR A 69 16.64 2.22 -7.86
N LYS A 70 15.39 1.95 -8.26
CA LYS A 70 14.20 2.31 -7.49
C LYS A 70 14.18 1.48 -6.21
N ASN A 71 14.42 2.12 -5.08
CA ASN A 71 14.26 1.49 -3.78
C ASN A 71 13.06 2.10 -3.03
N ASP A 72 12.25 1.22 -2.46
CA ASP A 72 11.27 1.57 -1.45
C ASP A 72 11.80 1.14 -0.09
N ASN A 73 11.13 1.53 0.99
CA ASN A 73 11.53 1.09 2.31
C ASN A 73 10.36 0.65 3.19
N LEU A 74 10.74 -0.21 4.12
CA LEU A 74 9.97 -0.57 5.28
C LEU A 74 10.85 -0.29 6.49
N PHE A 75 10.35 0.53 7.40
CA PHE A 75 11.10 0.98 8.57
C PHE A 75 10.41 0.49 9.83
N VAL A 76 11.11 -0.34 10.60
CA VAL A 76 10.62 -0.86 11.88
C VAL A 76 11.26 -0.04 13.00
N VAL A 77 10.45 0.68 13.77
CA VAL A 77 10.90 1.46 14.92
C VAL A 77 10.75 0.63 16.19
N MET A 78 11.79 0.60 16.99
CA MET A 78 11.82 0.03 18.33
C MET A 78 11.95 1.16 19.36
N ALA A 79 11.03 1.18 20.33
CA ALA A 79 10.96 2.17 21.40
C ALA A 79 10.93 1.45 22.77
N PRO A 80 12.09 1.23 23.41
CA PRO A 80 12.14 0.65 24.73
C PRO A 80 11.53 1.55 25.81
N LYS A 81 10.76 0.99 26.75
CA LYS A 81 10.14 1.76 27.84
C LYS A 81 11.12 2.30 28.87
N ASN A 82 12.32 1.72 28.95
CA ASN A 82 13.42 2.24 29.77
C ASN A 82 14.15 3.42 29.10
N GLU A 83 13.69 3.88 27.92
CA GLU A 83 14.24 5.02 27.19
C GLU A 83 15.72 4.87 26.81
N ASN A 84 16.23 3.62 26.74
CA ASN A 84 17.62 3.36 26.40
C ASN A 84 17.78 2.20 25.42
N VAL A 85 17.97 2.51 24.13
CA VAL A 85 18.24 1.52 23.09
C VAL A 85 19.51 0.71 23.35
N PHE A 86 20.53 1.34 23.94
CA PHE A 86 21.84 0.72 24.15
C PHE A 86 21.88 -0.20 25.38
N ASP A 87 20.76 -0.40 26.07
CA ASP A 87 20.67 -1.46 27.06
C ASP A 87 20.98 -2.83 26.41
N PRO A 88 21.81 -3.69 27.02
CA PRO A 88 22.18 -4.98 26.44
C PRO A 88 20.99 -5.85 26.02
N ASP A 89 19.90 -5.86 26.80
CA ASP A 89 18.71 -6.63 26.48
C ASP A 89 18.00 -6.05 25.24
N ASN A 90 17.96 -4.73 25.12
CA ASN A 90 17.37 -4.05 23.97
C ASN A 90 18.20 -4.26 22.69
N LEU A 91 19.53 -4.20 22.78
CA LEU A 91 20.42 -4.52 21.66
C LEU A 91 20.30 -5.99 21.24
N TYR A 92 20.09 -6.90 22.20
CA TYR A 92 19.83 -8.31 21.90
C TYR A 92 18.55 -8.48 21.08
N ILE A 93 17.45 -7.85 21.53
CA ILE A 93 16.16 -7.86 20.82
C ILE A 93 16.32 -7.27 19.41
N LEU A 94 17.02 -6.14 19.29
CA LEU A 94 17.25 -5.47 18.02
C LEU A 94 18.05 -6.33 17.05
N ARG A 95 19.06 -7.06 17.54
CA ARG A 95 19.88 -7.98 16.72
C ARG A 95 19.06 -9.19 16.27
N GLU A 96 18.25 -9.78 17.15
CA GLU A 96 17.34 -10.89 16.78
C GLU A 96 16.36 -10.42 15.69
N LEU A 97 15.77 -9.24 15.89
CA LEU A 97 14.82 -8.66 14.97
C LEU A 97 15.47 -8.36 13.61
N THR A 98 16.66 -7.78 13.60
CA THR A 98 17.42 -7.50 12.37
C THR A 98 17.63 -8.78 11.56
N LYS A 99 18.06 -9.88 12.19
CA LYS A 99 18.23 -11.17 11.52
C LYS A 99 16.95 -11.73 10.94
N ARG A 100 15.84 -11.61 11.68
CA ARG A 100 14.53 -12.10 11.21
C ARG A 100 14.03 -11.28 10.02
N LEU A 101 14.24 -9.97 10.04
CA LEU A 101 13.77 -9.05 8.99
C LEU A 101 14.54 -9.20 7.67
N TRP A 102 15.72 -9.83 7.65
CA TRP A 102 16.39 -10.25 6.41
C TRP A 102 15.58 -11.24 5.56
N GLN A 103 14.59 -11.91 6.14
CA GLN A 103 13.69 -12.81 5.42
C GLN A 103 12.49 -12.09 4.80
N THR A 104 12.42 -10.76 4.91
CA THR A 104 11.33 -9.98 4.33
C THR A 104 11.30 -10.18 2.82
N PRO A 105 10.15 -10.54 2.22
CA PRO A 105 10.02 -10.69 0.77
C PRO A 105 10.49 -9.44 0.03
N SER A 106 11.18 -9.61 -1.10
CA SER A 106 11.71 -8.51 -1.92
C SER A 106 12.70 -7.58 -1.19
N SER A 107 13.24 -7.97 -0.02
CA SER A 107 14.29 -7.21 0.64
C SER A 107 15.64 -7.39 -0.05
N SER A 108 16.33 -6.28 -0.27
CA SER A 108 17.71 -6.27 -0.79
C SER A 108 18.74 -6.03 0.31
N ARG A 109 18.34 -5.30 1.36
CA ARG A 109 19.22 -4.89 2.46
C ARG A 109 18.42 -4.61 3.71
N VAL A 110 18.99 -4.95 4.87
CA VAL A 110 18.46 -4.59 6.18
C VAL A 110 19.56 -3.91 6.97
N ASP A 111 19.35 -2.66 7.34
CA ASP A 111 20.29 -1.84 8.11
C ASP A 111 19.74 -1.58 9.51
N SER A 112 20.55 -1.85 10.52
CA SER A 112 20.32 -1.45 11.90
C SER A 112 21.65 -1.11 12.57
N ILE A 113 21.61 -0.55 13.78
CA ILE A 113 22.85 -0.32 14.53
C ILE A 113 23.59 -1.60 14.88
N THR A 114 22.91 -2.75 14.91
CA THR A 114 23.55 -4.00 15.33
C THR A 114 24.47 -4.55 14.25
N ASN A 115 24.08 -4.45 12.98
CA ASN A 115 24.85 -4.97 11.84
C ASN A 115 25.60 -3.87 11.06
N PHE A 116 25.68 -2.66 11.61
CA PHE A 116 26.51 -1.60 11.05
C PHE A 116 27.97 -2.04 11.04
N GLN A 117 28.64 -1.91 9.89
CA GLN A 117 30.04 -2.32 9.74
C GLN A 117 30.96 -1.32 10.41
N TRP A 118 31.45 -1.66 11.59
CA TRP A 118 32.41 -0.88 12.35
C TRP A 118 33.84 -1.30 12.00
N THR A 119 34.56 -0.38 11.35
CA THR A 119 35.97 -0.57 10.99
C THR A 119 36.86 0.23 11.94
N ARG A 120 37.84 -0.43 12.55
CA ARG A 120 38.78 0.20 13.49
C ARG A 120 40.17 -0.40 13.37
N ALA A 121 41.17 0.34 13.85
CA ALA A 121 42.53 -0.15 13.99
C ALA A 121 42.78 -0.63 15.42
N GLU A 122 43.32 -1.83 15.58
CA GLU A 122 43.82 -2.37 16.85
C GLU A 122 45.31 -2.72 16.69
N GLY A 123 46.19 -1.81 17.10
CA GLY A 123 47.62 -1.93 16.83
C GLY A 123 47.91 -1.76 15.33
N ASP A 124 48.48 -2.80 14.71
CA ASP A 124 48.78 -2.85 13.27
C ASP A 124 47.66 -3.51 12.45
N ASP A 125 46.63 -4.07 13.12
CA ASP A 125 45.53 -4.77 12.46
C ASP A 125 44.32 -3.85 12.22
N ILE A 126 43.63 -4.08 11.10
CA ILE A 126 42.33 -3.47 10.82
C ILE A 126 41.25 -4.52 11.08
N ILE A 127 40.36 -4.22 12.02
CA ILE A 127 39.22 -5.08 12.37
C ILE A 127 37.97 -4.48 11.74
N ILE A 128 37.26 -5.30 10.97
CA ILE A 128 35.94 -5.00 10.42
C ILE A 128 34.96 -5.98 11.07
N SER A 129 34.02 -5.45 11.82
CA SER A 129 32.99 -6.26 12.49
C SER A 129 31.66 -5.52 12.54
N ASP A 130 30.59 -6.25 12.80
CA ASP A 130 29.33 -5.64 13.22
C ASP A 130 29.55 -4.81 14.49
N LEU A 131 28.88 -3.66 14.59
CA LEU A 131 28.99 -2.77 15.74
C LEU A 131 28.50 -3.45 17.03
N VAL A 132 27.51 -4.34 16.91
CA VAL A 132 27.09 -5.25 17.98
C VAL A 132 27.38 -6.69 17.52
N PRO A 133 28.58 -7.23 17.82
CA PRO A 133 29.01 -8.54 17.33
C PRO A 133 28.14 -9.66 17.90
N GLU A 134 28.20 -10.85 17.29
CA GLU A 134 27.52 -12.06 17.80
C GLU A 134 27.99 -12.45 19.21
N GLY A 135 27.09 -13.12 19.96
CA GLY A 135 27.36 -13.58 21.32
C GLY A 135 26.75 -12.70 22.41
N GLU A 136 27.30 -12.79 23.62
CA GLU A 136 26.84 -12.04 24.79
C GLU A 136 27.10 -10.54 24.61
N ILE A 137 26.07 -9.72 24.86
CA ILE A 137 26.19 -8.26 24.78
C ILE A 137 26.51 -7.78 26.19
N THR A 138 27.77 -7.41 26.40
CA THR A 138 28.21 -6.84 27.68
C THR A 138 27.93 -5.35 27.74
N SER A 139 27.97 -4.76 28.94
CA SER A 139 27.86 -3.31 29.11
C SER A 139 28.97 -2.54 28.40
N GLU A 140 30.14 -3.15 28.21
CA GLU A 140 31.25 -2.56 27.44
C GLU A 140 30.90 -2.45 25.94
N ILE A 141 30.37 -3.53 25.36
CA ILE A 141 29.89 -3.53 23.96
C ILE A 141 28.77 -2.51 23.77
N ALA A 142 27.81 -2.48 24.70
CA ALA A 142 26.71 -1.52 24.69
C ALA A 142 27.18 -0.06 24.73
N ASN A 143 28.11 0.26 25.63
CA ASN A 143 28.67 1.62 25.75
C ASN A 143 29.44 2.00 24.48
N ASN A 144 30.27 1.11 23.94
CA ASN A 144 30.99 1.35 22.68
C ASN A 144 30.02 1.56 21.51
N ALA A 145 28.96 0.75 21.40
CA ALA A 145 27.94 0.92 20.39
C ALA A 145 27.26 2.30 20.49
N GLN A 146 27.04 2.81 21.70
CA GLN A 146 26.50 4.15 21.91
C GLN A 146 27.46 5.25 21.45
N GLU A 147 28.73 5.16 21.81
CA GLU A 147 29.75 6.16 21.43
C GLU A 147 29.88 6.23 19.91
N VAL A 148 30.05 5.08 19.25
CA VAL A 148 30.16 5.01 17.78
C VAL A 148 28.88 5.50 17.11
N ALA A 149 27.70 5.11 17.62
CA ALA A 149 26.43 5.53 17.04
C ALA A 149 26.21 7.05 17.09
N PHE A 150 26.80 7.75 18.06
CA PHE A 150 26.64 9.20 18.23
C PHE A 150 27.65 10.00 17.42
N ASP A 151 28.78 9.40 17.06
CA ASP A 151 29.79 10.02 16.20
C ASP A 151 29.62 9.68 14.71
N GLU A 152 28.79 8.68 14.37
CA GLU A 152 28.56 8.22 13.01
C GLU A 152 27.31 8.87 12.36
N PRO A 153 27.46 9.72 11.33
CA PRO A 153 26.32 10.38 10.67
C PRO A 153 25.33 9.43 10.00
N LEU A 154 25.77 8.23 9.61
CA LEU A 154 24.89 7.20 9.02
C LEU A 154 24.04 6.46 10.07
N ILE A 155 24.32 6.67 11.36
CA ILE A 155 23.56 6.09 12.47
C ILE A 155 22.72 7.17 13.14
N LEU A 156 23.35 8.27 13.58
CA LEU A 156 22.67 9.34 14.31
C LEU A 156 21.65 10.06 13.41
N ASN A 157 20.42 10.22 13.90
CA ASN A 157 19.28 10.77 13.16
C ASN A 157 18.78 9.94 11.96
N GLN A 158 19.40 8.79 11.66
CA GLN A 158 18.95 7.87 10.61
C GLN A 158 18.42 6.57 11.20
N LEU A 159 19.21 5.94 12.08
CA LEU A 159 18.89 4.69 12.74
C LEU A 159 18.68 4.85 14.24
N VAL A 160 19.26 5.87 14.88
CA VAL A 160 19.08 6.13 16.33
C VAL A 160 18.74 7.58 16.59
N SER A 161 17.83 7.81 17.54
CA SER A 161 17.48 9.15 17.99
C SER A 161 18.59 9.78 18.85
N PRO A 162 18.81 11.11 18.78
CA PRO A 162 19.84 11.78 19.57
C PRO A 162 19.70 11.63 21.09
N ASP A 163 18.48 11.36 21.56
CA ASP A 163 18.18 11.13 22.96
C ASP A 163 18.34 9.65 23.38
N ARG A 164 18.71 8.76 22.45
CA ARG A 164 18.91 7.31 22.61
C ARG A 164 17.64 6.48 22.85
N LYS A 165 16.47 7.11 22.80
CA LYS A 165 15.19 6.49 23.16
C LYS A 165 14.60 5.60 22.08
N PHE A 166 14.97 5.84 20.82
CA PHE A 166 14.39 5.18 19.66
C PHE A 166 15.49 4.67 18.74
N THR A 167 15.23 3.50 18.15
CA THR A 167 16.08 2.94 17.10
C THR A 167 15.24 2.38 15.98
N GLY A 168 15.80 2.33 14.79
CA GLY A 168 15.16 1.89 13.57
C GLY A 168 15.91 0.75 12.91
N ILE A 169 15.15 -0.11 12.25
CA ILE A 169 15.65 -1.06 11.26
C ILE A 169 15.09 -0.63 9.92
N ASN A 170 15.98 -0.21 9.01
CA ASN A 170 15.62 0.15 7.65
C ASN A 170 15.75 -1.08 6.74
N ILE A 171 14.64 -1.52 6.18
CA ILE A 171 14.60 -2.61 5.20
C ILE A 171 14.41 -1.98 3.83
N THR A 172 15.41 -2.13 2.98
CA THR A 172 15.36 -1.69 1.59
C THR A 172 14.63 -2.74 0.78
N ILE A 173 13.59 -2.31 0.07
CA ILE A 173 12.73 -3.16 -0.75
C ILE A 173 12.93 -2.79 -2.22
N ILE A 174 13.18 -3.80 -3.06
CA ILE A 174 13.18 -3.64 -4.52
C ILE A 174 11.92 -4.29 -5.05
N LYS A 175 10.98 -3.47 -5.52
CA LYS A 175 9.70 -3.95 -6.08
C LYS A 175 9.87 -4.26 -7.57
N PRO A 176 9.09 -5.20 -8.15
CA PRO A 176 8.97 -5.36 -9.59
C PRO A 176 8.54 -4.06 -10.28
N ASP A 177 8.92 -3.89 -11.55
CA ASP A 177 8.51 -2.74 -12.36
C ASP A 177 7.03 -2.81 -12.80
N ASP A 178 6.48 -4.03 -12.93
CA ASP A 178 5.08 -4.21 -13.25
C ASP A 178 4.20 -3.71 -12.08
N PRO A 179 3.24 -2.79 -12.31
CA PRO A 179 2.44 -2.21 -11.23
C PRO A 179 1.61 -3.23 -10.45
N VAL A 180 1.14 -4.30 -11.10
CA VAL A 180 0.33 -5.34 -10.45
C VAL A 180 1.21 -6.21 -9.56
N GLU A 181 2.36 -6.64 -10.06
CA GLU A 181 3.34 -7.39 -9.26
C GLU A 181 3.88 -6.56 -8.10
N ALA A 182 4.13 -5.26 -8.31
CA ALA A 182 4.52 -4.33 -7.25
C ALA A 182 3.45 -4.24 -6.14
N GLY A 183 2.17 -4.14 -6.51
CA GLY A 183 1.06 -4.17 -5.54
C GLY A 183 0.98 -5.48 -4.76
N ASN A 184 1.18 -6.62 -5.43
CA ASN A 184 1.21 -7.93 -4.77
C ASN A 184 2.39 -8.07 -3.80
N SER A 185 3.56 -7.57 -4.18
CA SER A 185 4.75 -7.54 -3.32
C SER A 185 4.49 -6.73 -2.03
N VAL A 186 3.82 -5.58 -2.13
CA VAL A 186 3.42 -4.78 -0.96
C VAL A 186 2.52 -5.59 -0.01
N ILE A 187 1.51 -6.30 -0.54
CA ILE A 187 0.61 -7.15 0.24
C ILE A 187 1.39 -8.29 0.91
N GLU A 188 2.28 -8.96 0.18
CA GLU A 188 3.11 -10.06 0.68
C GLU A 188 4.02 -9.61 1.83
N ILE A 189 4.72 -8.48 1.66
CA ILE A 189 5.59 -7.88 2.69
C ILE A 189 4.78 -7.58 3.94
N MET A 190 3.62 -6.93 3.82
CA MET A 190 2.81 -6.56 4.98
C MET A 190 2.19 -7.79 5.68
N ASN A 191 1.85 -8.83 4.93
CA ASN A 191 1.43 -10.12 5.50
C ASN A 191 2.55 -10.83 6.25
N PHE A 192 3.81 -10.63 5.86
CA PHE A 192 4.97 -11.14 6.60
C PHE A 192 5.25 -10.33 7.88
N ILE A 193 5.17 -8.99 7.80
CA ILE A 193 5.61 -8.09 8.87
C ILE A 193 4.60 -7.92 10.00
N ARG A 194 3.30 -7.84 9.70
CA ARG A 194 2.26 -7.62 10.73
C ARG A 194 2.24 -8.74 11.79
N PRO A 195 2.32 -10.04 11.43
CA PRO A 195 2.41 -11.11 12.43
C PRO A 195 3.66 -10.99 13.30
N ILE A 196 4.81 -10.65 12.71
CA ILE A 196 6.06 -10.43 13.44
C ILE A 196 5.89 -9.30 14.46
N GLN A 197 5.30 -8.17 14.04
CA GLN A 197 5.03 -7.05 14.94
C GLN A 197 4.13 -7.44 16.12
N ASN A 198 3.09 -8.25 15.87
CA ASN A 198 2.19 -8.71 16.93
C ASN A 198 2.89 -9.68 17.90
N GLU A 199 3.65 -10.64 17.38
CA GLU A 199 4.44 -11.58 18.19
C GLU A 199 5.46 -10.85 19.06
N LEU A 200 6.15 -9.83 18.52
CA LEU A 200 7.12 -9.03 19.26
C LEU A 200 6.47 -8.23 20.40
N LYS A 201 5.26 -7.69 20.18
CA LYS A 201 4.50 -7.00 21.24
C LYS A 201 4.12 -7.94 22.38
N GLU A 202 3.81 -9.21 22.07
CA GLU A 202 3.50 -10.23 23.09
C GLU A 202 4.77 -10.70 23.82
N LYS A 203 5.86 -10.95 23.07
CA LYS A 203 7.13 -11.45 23.61
C LYS A 203 7.90 -10.41 24.43
N TYR A 204 7.84 -9.14 24.01
CA TYR A 204 8.57 -8.02 24.61
C TYR A 204 7.63 -6.89 25.03
N PRO A 205 6.80 -7.07 26.08
CA PRO A 205 5.83 -6.06 26.52
C PRO A 205 6.47 -4.76 27.04
N ASN A 206 7.79 -4.76 27.25
CA ASN A 206 8.56 -3.59 27.68
C ASN A 206 9.13 -2.78 26.51
N VAL A 207 8.82 -3.15 25.26
CA VAL A 207 9.29 -2.49 24.05
C VAL A 207 8.11 -2.27 23.11
N ASP A 208 7.94 -1.03 22.67
CA ASP A 208 6.92 -0.71 21.67
C ASP A 208 7.55 -0.78 20.27
N PHE A 209 6.83 -1.44 19.35
CA PHE A 209 7.26 -1.61 17.96
C PHE A 209 6.28 -0.93 17.01
N TYR A 210 6.82 -0.08 16.12
CA TYR A 210 6.06 0.61 15.08
C TYR A 210 6.61 0.27 13.71
N VAL A 211 5.74 0.37 12.70
CA VAL A 211 6.08 0.07 11.31
C VAL A 211 5.68 1.28 10.48
N THR A 212 6.62 1.79 9.69
CA THR A 212 6.46 2.96 8.81
C THR A 212 7.29 2.78 7.53
N GLY A 213 7.34 3.79 6.67
CA GLY A 213 8.02 3.74 5.38
C GLY A 213 7.04 3.71 4.20
N GLY A 214 7.58 3.64 2.99
CA GLY A 214 6.77 3.69 1.76
C GLY A 214 5.90 2.45 1.55
N VAL A 215 6.36 1.26 1.93
CA VAL A 215 5.57 0.02 1.80
C VAL A 215 4.31 0.03 2.68
N PRO A 216 4.40 0.27 4.01
CA PRO A 216 3.19 0.38 4.85
C PRO A 216 2.26 1.51 4.44
N LEU A 217 2.80 2.64 3.98
CA LEU A 217 1.99 3.76 3.49
C LEU A 217 1.17 3.36 2.26
N THR A 218 1.81 2.71 1.29
CA THR A 218 1.16 2.17 0.08
C THR A 218 0.06 1.17 0.46
N MET A 219 0.33 0.31 1.45
CA MET A 219 -0.67 -0.64 1.93
C MET A 219 -1.84 0.06 2.65
N ALA A 220 -1.57 1.09 3.44
CA ALA A 220 -2.62 1.86 4.12
C ALA A 220 -3.61 2.48 3.11
N PHE A 221 -3.13 3.04 1.99
CA PHE A 221 -4.02 3.53 0.92
C PHE A 221 -4.88 2.42 0.31
N THR A 222 -4.30 1.23 0.13
CA THR A 222 -5.02 0.06 -0.39
C THR A 222 -6.11 -0.40 0.59
N GLU A 223 -5.78 -0.53 1.87
CA GLU A 223 -6.70 -0.91 2.95
C GLU A 223 -7.87 0.08 3.09
N VAL A 224 -7.58 1.39 3.10
CA VAL A 224 -8.60 2.44 3.19
C VAL A 224 -9.52 2.39 1.97
N SER A 225 -8.97 2.24 0.76
CA SER A 225 -9.79 2.16 -0.47
C SER A 225 -10.73 0.95 -0.45
N ILE A 226 -10.27 -0.20 0.04
CA ILE A 226 -11.12 -1.40 0.18
C ILE A 226 -12.18 -1.20 1.27
N SER A 227 -11.82 -0.58 2.39
CA SER A 227 -12.75 -0.27 3.49
C SER A 227 -13.85 0.68 3.06
N ASP A 228 -13.50 1.73 2.32
CA ASP A 228 -14.44 2.70 1.75
C ASP A 228 -15.40 2.01 0.77
N MET A 229 -14.91 1.14 -0.11
CA MET A 229 -15.79 0.35 -0.99
C MET A 229 -16.77 -0.54 -0.21
N ALA A 230 -16.31 -1.19 0.85
CA ALA A 230 -17.14 -2.08 1.65
C ALA A 230 -18.24 -1.34 2.44
N THR A 231 -18.06 -0.04 2.68
CA THR A 231 -18.95 0.76 3.53
C THR A 231 -19.75 1.80 2.74
N LEU A 232 -19.09 2.61 1.90
CA LEU A 232 -19.69 3.70 1.13
C LEU A 232 -20.54 3.19 -0.04
N THR A 233 -20.09 2.18 -0.80
CA THR A 233 -20.86 1.68 -1.96
C THR A 233 -22.23 1.11 -1.54
N PRO A 234 -22.35 0.26 -0.50
CA PRO A 234 -23.67 -0.18 -0.02
C PRO A 234 -24.52 0.97 0.52
N LEU A 235 -23.91 1.93 1.22
CA LEU A 235 -24.62 3.10 1.75
C LEU A 235 -25.17 3.98 0.63
N MET A 236 -24.39 4.20 -0.43
CA MET A 236 -24.83 4.93 -1.62
C MET A 236 -26.02 4.23 -2.28
N LEU A 237 -25.96 2.91 -2.48
CA LEU A 237 -27.08 2.15 -3.04
C LEU A 237 -28.33 2.24 -2.15
N LEU A 238 -28.16 2.22 -0.83
CA LEU A 238 -29.27 2.43 0.12
C LEU A 238 -29.87 3.83 -0.04
N VAL A 239 -29.05 4.88 -0.16
CA VAL A 239 -29.52 6.25 -0.37
C VAL A 239 -30.27 6.36 -1.70
N ILE A 240 -29.73 5.80 -2.80
CA ILE A 240 -30.40 5.76 -4.10
C ILE A 240 -31.74 5.04 -3.99
N PHE A 241 -31.79 3.90 -3.31
CA PHE A 241 -33.01 3.13 -3.09
C PHE A 241 -34.08 3.94 -2.34
N LEU A 242 -33.69 4.64 -1.27
CA LEU A 242 -34.59 5.48 -0.46
C LEU A 242 -35.10 6.69 -1.24
N VAL A 243 -34.21 7.41 -1.92
CA VAL A 243 -34.57 8.60 -2.73
C VAL A 243 -35.46 8.21 -3.91
N ALA A 244 -35.13 7.13 -4.62
CA ALA A 244 -35.97 6.60 -5.68
C ALA A 244 -37.34 6.15 -5.13
N GLY A 245 -37.37 5.56 -3.94
CA GLY A 245 -38.60 5.07 -3.32
C GLY A 245 -39.53 6.20 -2.90
N LEU A 246 -38.97 7.26 -2.34
CA LEU A 246 -39.72 8.47 -2.00
C LEU A 246 -40.24 9.17 -3.27
N SER A 247 -39.41 9.28 -4.30
CA SER A 247 -39.73 10.00 -5.54
C SER A 247 -40.77 9.25 -6.39
N LEU A 248 -40.61 7.94 -6.54
CA LEU A 248 -41.50 7.08 -7.33
C LEU A 248 -42.70 6.58 -6.53
N ARG A 249 -42.67 6.74 -5.19
CA ARG A 249 -43.65 6.18 -4.25
C ARG A 249 -43.87 4.68 -4.46
N SER A 250 -42.81 3.95 -4.84
CA SER A 250 -42.87 2.55 -5.25
C SER A 250 -41.58 1.80 -4.89
N VAL A 251 -41.72 0.76 -4.06
CA VAL A 251 -40.61 -0.12 -3.66
C VAL A 251 -40.05 -0.88 -4.87
N LEU A 252 -40.91 -1.38 -5.76
CA LEU A 252 -40.48 -2.01 -7.00
C LEU A 252 -39.72 -1.03 -7.91
N GLY A 253 -40.16 0.24 -7.96
CA GLY A 253 -39.46 1.30 -8.67
C GLY A 253 -38.04 1.54 -8.13
N SER A 254 -37.87 1.53 -6.81
CA SER A 254 -36.55 1.61 -6.17
C SER A 254 -35.65 0.44 -6.51
N ILE A 255 -36.17 -0.80 -6.42
CA ILE A 255 -35.40 -2.01 -6.71
C ILE A 255 -34.89 -1.97 -8.16
N VAL A 256 -35.78 -1.65 -9.11
CA VAL A 256 -35.42 -1.56 -10.53
C VAL A 256 -34.38 -0.46 -10.76
N THR A 257 -34.52 0.69 -10.09
CA THR A 257 -33.56 1.79 -10.20
C THR A 257 -32.18 1.40 -9.68
N ALA A 258 -32.11 0.82 -8.47
CA ALA A 258 -30.86 0.33 -7.89
C ALA A 258 -30.21 -0.75 -8.78
N PHE A 259 -31.01 -1.66 -9.33
CA PHE A 259 -30.53 -2.70 -10.25
C PHE A 259 -29.93 -2.09 -11.52
N ILE A 260 -30.58 -1.09 -12.12
CA ILE A 260 -30.05 -0.39 -13.31
C ILE A 260 -28.72 0.31 -13.00
N VAL A 261 -28.60 0.94 -11.82
CA VAL A 261 -27.35 1.59 -11.39
C VAL A 261 -26.23 0.56 -11.29
N ILE A 262 -26.47 -0.58 -10.63
CA ILE A 262 -25.47 -1.67 -10.51
C ILE A 262 -25.01 -2.14 -11.90
N LEU A 263 -25.94 -2.42 -12.82
CA LEU A 263 -25.59 -2.85 -14.18
C LEU A 263 -24.78 -1.79 -14.94
N SER A 264 -25.07 -0.51 -14.70
CA SER A 264 -24.37 0.61 -15.33
C SER A 264 -22.93 0.73 -14.81
N VAL A 265 -22.73 0.61 -13.49
CA VAL A 265 -21.40 0.62 -12.86
C VAL A 265 -20.57 -0.57 -13.35
N ILE A 266 -21.14 -1.78 -13.38
CA ILE A 266 -20.47 -2.98 -13.91
C ILE A 266 -20.08 -2.77 -15.38
N GLY A 267 -20.98 -2.20 -16.19
CA GLY A 267 -20.69 -1.91 -17.60
C GLY A 267 -19.54 -0.91 -17.76
N MET A 268 -19.56 0.18 -17.00
CA MET A 268 -18.51 1.21 -17.01
C MET A 268 -17.16 0.65 -16.57
N MET A 269 -17.10 -0.01 -15.40
CA MET A 269 -15.87 -0.63 -14.89
C MET A 269 -15.36 -1.72 -15.84
N GLY A 270 -16.27 -2.47 -16.46
CA GLY A 270 -15.94 -3.46 -17.47
C GLY A 270 -15.27 -2.85 -18.71
N VAL A 271 -15.83 -1.77 -19.26
CA VAL A 271 -15.21 -1.01 -20.36
C VAL A 271 -13.84 -0.45 -19.94
N ALA A 272 -13.73 0.11 -18.74
CA ALA A 272 -12.46 0.61 -18.20
C ALA A 272 -11.39 -0.51 -18.14
N GLY A 273 -11.77 -1.71 -17.71
CA GLY A 273 -10.87 -2.85 -17.69
C GLY A 273 -10.51 -3.38 -19.07
N TRP A 274 -11.42 -3.34 -20.06
CA TRP A 274 -11.06 -3.61 -21.46
C TRP A 274 -10.02 -2.62 -22.00
N MET A 275 -10.09 -1.36 -21.56
CA MET A 275 -9.11 -0.32 -21.89
C MET A 275 -7.82 -0.42 -21.06
N LYS A 276 -7.70 -1.40 -20.15
CA LYS A 276 -6.59 -1.53 -19.19
C LYS A 276 -6.38 -0.26 -18.37
N PHE A 277 -7.46 0.39 -18.00
CA PHE A 277 -7.38 1.57 -17.16
C PHE A 277 -6.88 1.19 -15.76
N ILE A 278 -5.92 1.94 -15.27
CA ILE A 278 -5.31 1.72 -13.95
C ILE A 278 -6.14 2.48 -12.91
N LEU A 279 -6.66 1.77 -11.92
CA LEU A 279 -7.37 2.37 -10.81
C LEU A 279 -6.38 2.78 -9.70
N ASN A 280 -6.46 4.04 -9.29
CA ASN A 280 -5.84 4.56 -8.08
C ASN A 280 -6.88 4.72 -6.96
N ALA A 281 -6.43 5.01 -5.74
CA ALA A 281 -7.30 5.19 -4.57
C ALA A 281 -8.46 6.18 -4.80
N ALA A 282 -8.22 7.29 -5.50
CA ALA A 282 -9.25 8.30 -5.76
C ALA A 282 -10.32 7.79 -6.75
N THR A 283 -9.90 7.16 -7.84
CA THR A 283 -10.83 6.56 -8.81
C THR A 283 -11.62 5.41 -8.18
N PHE A 284 -10.97 4.60 -7.35
CA PHE A 284 -11.59 3.47 -6.67
C PHE A 284 -12.77 3.90 -5.77
N ASN A 285 -12.63 5.05 -5.08
CA ASN A 285 -13.66 5.62 -4.21
C ASN A 285 -14.72 6.47 -4.94
N SER A 286 -14.56 6.69 -6.25
CA SER A 286 -15.47 7.54 -7.03
C SER A 286 -16.66 6.81 -7.65
N PHE A 287 -16.77 5.50 -7.44
CA PHE A 287 -17.73 4.60 -8.09
C PHE A 287 -18.86 4.08 -7.18
#